data_AF-A0A7S4HQG5-F1
#
_entry.id   AF-A0A7S4HQG5-F1
#
_cell.length_a   1.000
_cell.length_b   1.000
_cell.length_c   1.000
_cell.angle_alpha   90.00
_cell.angle_beta   90.00
_cell.angle_gamma   90.00
#
_symmetry.space_group_name_H-M   'P 1'
#
loop_
_entity.id
_entity.type
_entity.pdbx_description
1 polymer ?
#
loop_
_entity_poly.entity_id
_entity_poly.type
_entity_poly.pdbx_seq_one_letter_code
_entity_poly.pdbx_strand_id
1 'polypeptide(L)'
;REGLHEILLRPRTITVPRWITPKRFTVTYSECFGHASFILVAASYATDDFLTLRCVAVVGSASMLLFTYFHPNGRVLWLPFKWNMLFIAINSYRIGRVVFQSYWAEFMSDELKRIHAEHFFGMDRIDFAKLVKMGIQETYEPGD
;
A
#
# COMPACT_ATOMS: atom_id res chain seq x y z
N ARG A 1 -1.29 -15.07 -22.59
CA ARG A 1 0.08 -14.59 -22.26
C ARG A 1 0.64 -13.69 -23.35
N GLU A 2 0.43 -14.03 -24.62
CA GLU A 2 0.92 -13.26 -25.78
C GLU A 2 0.31 -11.86 -25.89
N GLY A 3 -1.01 -11.69 -25.72
CA GLY A 3 -1.65 -10.38 -25.84
C GLY A 3 -1.18 -9.33 -24.82
N LEU A 4 -0.99 -9.69 -23.54
CA LEU A 4 -0.46 -8.76 -22.54
C LEU A 4 0.98 -8.37 -22.81
N HIS A 5 1.80 -9.33 -23.22
CA HIS A 5 3.20 -9.09 -23.56
C HIS A 5 3.30 -8.14 -24.76
N GLU A 6 2.46 -8.34 -25.77
CA GLU A 6 2.38 -7.46 -26.93
C GLU A 6 1.91 -6.05 -26.53
N ILE A 7 0.83 -5.90 -25.76
CA ILE A 7 0.31 -4.60 -25.35
C ILE A 7 1.33 -3.80 -24.54
N LEU A 8 2.00 -4.46 -23.59
CA LEU A 8 2.92 -3.83 -22.64
C LEU A 8 4.25 -3.45 -23.29
N LEU A 9 4.78 -4.29 -24.19
CA LEU A 9 6.08 -4.08 -24.82
C LEU A 9 6.01 -3.38 -26.18
N ARG A 10 4.83 -3.24 -26.79
CA ARG A 10 4.69 -2.53 -28.08
C ARG A 10 5.22 -1.09 -27.93
N PRO A 11 6.28 -0.72 -28.66
CA PRO A 11 6.86 0.61 -28.56
C PRO A 11 5.89 1.64 -29.15
N ARG A 12 5.65 2.72 -28.41
CA ARG A 12 4.84 3.86 -28.86
C ARG A 12 5.78 5.03 -29.10
N THR A 13 5.78 5.54 -30.32
CA THR A 13 6.64 6.66 -30.69
C THR A 13 5.95 7.96 -30.34
N ILE A 14 6.55 8.74 -29.45
CA ILE A 14 6.07 10.07 -29.12
C ILE A 14 6.86 11.05 -29.99
N THR A 15 6.13 11.81 -30.82
CA THR A 15 6.72 12.89 -31.61
C THR A 15 6.67 14.17 -30.79
N VAL A 16 7.84 14.67 -30.44
CA VAL A 16 7.98 15.95 -29.75
C VAL A 16 8.19 17.02 -30.81
N PRO A 17 7.65 18.24 -30.63
CA PRO A 17 7.95 19.35 -31.54
C PRO A 17 9.45 19.53 -31.74
N ARG A 18 9.87 19.73 -32.99
CA ARG A 18 11.28 19.77 -33.41
C ARG A 18 12.13 20.83 -32.69
N TRP A 19 11.50 21.87 -32.15
CA TRP A 19 12.18 22.93 -31.40
C TRP A 19 12.64 22.49 -30.00
N ILE A 20 12.09 21.39 -29.47
CA ILE A 20 12.53 20.81 -28.19
C ILE A 20 13.58 19.72 -28.44
N THR A 21 13.31 18.78 -29.35
CA THR A 21 14.31 17.80 -29.76
C THR A 21 14.02 17.23 -31.14
N PRO A 22 15.06 16.91 -31.94
CA PRO A 22 14.89 16.19 -33.20
C PRO A 22 14.76 14.66 -33.01
N LYS A 23 15.06 14.14 -31.81
CA LYS A 23 15.02 12.70 -31.52
C LYS A 23 13.58 12.20 -31.30
N ARG A 24 13.27 11.02 -31.84
CA ARG A 24 12.03 10.32 -31.55
C ARG A 24 12.21 9.50 -30.28
N PHE A 25 11.30 9.65 -29.33
CA PHE A 25 11.28 8.82 -28.12
C PHE A 25 10.33 7.66 -28.33
N THR A 26 10.78 6.47 -27.97
CA THR A 26 9.94 5.27 -27.90
C THR A 26 9.69 4.96 -26.43
N VAL A 27 8.43 4.83 -26.06
CA VAL A 27 8.03 4.47 -24.70
C VAL A 27 7.11 3.25 -24.76
N THR A 28 7.34 2.30 -23.87
CA THR A 28 6.51 1.12 -23.63
C THR A 28 5.68 1.33 -22.36
N TYR A 29 4.56 0.63 -22.23
CA TYR A 29 3.78 0.72 -20.99
C TYR A 29 4.54 0.11 -19.81
N SER A 30 5.39 -0.89 -20.07
CA SER A 30 6.30 -1.43 -19.05
C SER A 30 7.20 -0.32 -18.47
N GLU A 31 7.82 0.50 -19.31
CA GLU A 31 8.64 1.64 -18.84
C GLU A 31 7.80 2.66 -18.05
N CYS A 32 6.54 2.91 -18.45
CA CYS A 32 5.64 3.75 -17.65
C CYS A 32 5.39 3.18 -16.26
N PHE A 33 5.18 1.86 -16.12
CA PHE A 33 5.07 1.21 -14.81
C PHE A 33 6.37 1.31 -14.00
N GLY A 34 7.52 1.22 -14.67
CA GLY A 34 8.83 1.46 -14.06
C GLY A 34 8.93 2.88 -13.48
N HIS A 35 8.64 3.91 -14.27
CA HIS A 35 8.65 5.30 -13.78
C HIS A 35 7.61 5.55 -12.68
N ALA A 36 6.39 5.02 -12.85
CA ALA A 36 5.35 5.12 -11.83
C ALA A 36 5.80 4.50 -10.50
N SER A 37 6.50 3.36 -10.53
CA SER A 37 7.03 2.74 -9.31
C SER A 37 8.01 3.65 -8.56
N PHE A 38 8.91 4.35 -9.26
CA PHE A 38 9.84 5.30 -8.64
C PHE A 38 9.12 6.52 -8.08
N ILE A 39 8.12 7.06 -8.81
CA ILE A 39 7.31 8.18 -8.34
C ILE A 39 6.53 7.79 -7.08
N LEU A 40 5.94 6.58 -7.04
CA LEU A 40 5.22 6.09 -5.87
C LEU A 40 6.15 5.88 -4.68
N VAL A 41 7.35 5.35 -4.89
CA VAL A 41 8.36 5.26 -3.82
C VAL A 41 8.74 6.65 -3.32
N ALA A 42 8.96 7.62 -4.20
CA ALA A 42 9.23 9.00 -3.80
C ALA A 42 8.06 9.61 -3.01
N ALA A 43 6.83 9.39 -3.47
CA ALA A 43 5.62 9.81 -2.77
C ALA A 43 5.49 9.17 -1.39
N SER A 44 5.90 7.90 -1.22
CA SER A 44 5.91 7.23 0.08
C SER A 44 6.82 7.94 1.09
N TYR A 45 7.94 8.52 0.65
CA TYR A 45 8.81 9.30 1.54
C TYR A 45 8.22 10.65 1.94
N ALA A 46 7.20 11.14 1.22
CA ALA A 46 6.52 12.40 1.49
C ALA A 46 5.24 12.22 2.32
N THR A 47 4.85 10.99 2.68
CA THR A 47 3.65 10.70 3.47
C THR A 47 4.01 10.38 4.92
N ASP A 48 3.41 11.10 5.86
CA ASP A 48 3.59 10.86 7.30
C ASP A 48 2.64 9.78 7.84
N ASP A 49 1.48 9.59 7.20
CA ASP A 49 0.50 8.60 7.63
C ASP A 49 0.99 7.16 7.40
N PHE A 50 0.96 6.36 8.46
CA PHE A 50 1.49 5.00 8.45
C PHE A 50 0.74 4.07 7.49
N LEU A 51 -0.58 4.21 7.35
CA LEU A 51 -1.36 3.34 6.49
C LEU A 51 -1.14 3.71 5.02
N THR A 52 -1.20 5.01 4.72
CA THR A 52 -0.97 5.57 3.39
C THR A 52 0.41 5.20 2.85
N LEU A 53 1.46 5.37 3.66
CA LEU A 53 2.83 4.97 3.33
C LEU A 53 2.88 3.51 2.81
N ARG A 54 2.16 2.61 3.50
CA ARG A 54 2.18 1.18 3.20
C ARG A 54 1.38 0.85 1.96
N CYS A 55 0.22 1.48 1.78
CA CYS A 55 -0.57 1.33 0.56
C CYS A 55 0.24 1.78 -0.67
N VAL A 56 0.87 2.95 -0.59
CA VAL A 56 1.72 3.48 -1.66
C VAL A 56 2.90 2.54 -1.93
N ALA A 57 3.55 2.01 -0.89
CA ALA A 57 4.63 1.03 -1.05
C ALA A 57 4.18 -0.25 -1.76
N VAL A 58 2.98 -0.78 -1.45
CA VAL A 58 2.40 -1.95 -2.15
C VAL A 58 2.17 -1.63 -3.63
N VAL A 59 1.53 -0.50 -3.94
CA VAL A 59 1.23 -0.11 -5.33
C VAL A 59 2.51 0.16 -6.12
N GLY A 60 3.50 0.82 -5.51
CA GLY A 60 4.81 1.07 -6.09
C GLY A 60 5.55 -0.23 -6.40
N SER A 61 5.63 -1.14 -5.42
CA SER A 61 6.26 -2.45 -5.63
C SER A 61 5.51 -3.32 -6.64
N ALA A 62 4.18 -3.27 -6.70
CA ALA A 62 3.39 -3.98 -7.71
C ALA A 62 3.66 -3.45 -9.13
N SER A 63 3.78 -2.12 -9.27
CA SER A 63 4.18 -1.49 -10.54
C SER A 63 5.60 -1.92 -10.95
N MET A 64 6.51 -2.03 -9.99
CA MET A 64 7.87 -2.55 -10.23
C MET A 64 7.87 -4.04 -10.61
N LEU A 65 6.96 -4.86 -10.07
CA LEU A 65 6.81 -6.25 -10.50
C LEU A 65 6.38 -6.35 -11.98
N LEU A 66 5.44 -5.51 -12.41
CA LEU A 66 5.01 -5.46 -13.80
C LEU A 66 6.18 -5.09 -14.71
N PHE A 67 6.95 -4.05 -14.36
CA PHE A 67 8.13 -3.64 -15.11
C PHE A 67 9.21 -4.74 -15.17
N THR A 68 9.58 -5.31 -14.02
CA THR A 68 10.67 -6.29 -13.91
C THR A 68 10.34 -7.63 -14.58
N TYR A 69 9.06 -7.99 -14.63
CA TYR A 69 8.57 -9.17 -15.36
C TYR A 69 8.45 -8.90 -16.86
N PHE A 70 7.83 -7.79 -17.27
CA PHE A 70 7.67 -7.39 -18.67
C PHE A 70 8.81 -6.47 -19.11
N HIS A 71 10.05 -6.87 -18.91
CA HIS A 71 11.19 -6.02 -19.23
C HIS A 71 11.41 -5.95 -20.75
N PRO A 72 11.59 -4.75 -21.36
CA PRO A 72 11.75 -4.61 -22.82
C PRO A 72 12.89 -5.43 -23.43
N ASN A 73 13.95 -5.73 -22.66
CA ASN A 73 15.09 -6.52 -23.13
C ASN A 73 14.87 -8.05 -23.03
N GLY A 74 13.64 -8.51 -22.76
CA GLY A 74 13.23 -9.92 -22.81
C GLY A 74 13.73 -10.81 -21.65
N ARG A 75 14.56 -10.30 -20.74
CA ARG A 75 15.02 -11.01 -19.55
C ARG A 75 14.34 -10.45 -18.31
N VAL A 76 13.71 -11.34 -17.53
CA VAL A 76 13.11 -11.00 -16.23
C VAL A 76 14.21 -10.65 -15.24
N LEU A 77 14.08 -9.48 -14.59
CA LEU A 77 14.97 -9.07 -13.51
C LEU A 77 14.53 -9.77 -12.20
N TRP A 78 14.93 -11.03 -12.04
CA TRP A 78 14.49 -11.90 -10.94
C TRP A 78 14.84 -11.38 -9.55
N LEU A 79 16.01 -10.74 -9.39
CA LEU A 79 16.43 -10.21 -8.10
C LEU A 79 15.51 -9.07 -7.63
N PRO A 80 15.33 -7.97 -8.39
CA PRO A 80 14.31 -6.96 -8.09
C PRO A 80 12.90 -7.53 -7.92
N PHE A 81 12.51 -8.50 -8.75
CA PHE A 81 11.20 -9.13 -8.68
C PHE A 81 10.95 -9.77 -7.30
N LYS A 82 11.88 -10.60 -6.82
CA LYS A 82 11.76 -11.27 -5.52
C LYS A 82 11.69 -10.28 -4.35
N TRP A 83 12.49 -9.21 -4.39
CA TRP A 83 12.45 -8.18 -3.35
C TRP A 83 11.13 -7.42 -3.33
N ASN A 84 10.58 -7.08 -4.50
CA ASN A 84 9.27 -6.42 -4.56
C ASN A 84 8.14 -7.33 -4.08
N MET A 85 8.20 -8.63 -4.36
CA MET A 85 7.26 -9.60 -3.78
C MET A 85 7.33 -9.61 -2.24
N LEU A 86 8.54 -9.61 -1.67
CA LEU A 86 8.74 -9.56 -0.22
C LEU A 86 8.21 -8.24 0.37
N PHE A 87 8.49 -7.11 -0.27
CA PHE A 87 7.98 -5.81 0.18
C PHE A 87 6.45 -5.75 0.14
N ILE A 88 5.82 -6.26 -0.92
CA ILE A 88 4.35 -6.36 -0.96
C ILE A 88 3.85 -7.22 0.19
N ALA A 89 4.42 -8.40 0.42
CA ALA A 89 3.98 -9.29 1.50
C ALA A 89 4.06 -8.61 2.88
N ILE A 90 5.18 -7.96 3.20
CA ILE A 90 5.37 -7.26 4.47
C ILE A 90 4.39 -6.09 4.62
N ASN A 91 4.26 -5.25 3.59
CA ASN A 91 3.40 -4.09 3.66
C ASN A 91 1.92 -4.49 3.72
N SER A 92 1.49 -5.48 2.94
CA SER A 92 0.13 -6.03 2.98
C SER A 92 -0.20 -6.65 4.34
N TYR A 93 0.73 -7.38 4.97
CA TYR A 93 0.52 -7.88 6.33
C TYR A 93 0.27 -6.74 7.33
N ARG A 94 1.06 -5.66 7.24
CA ARG A 94 0.93 -4.51 8.13
C ARG A 94 -0.38 -3.74 7.89
N ILE A 95 -0.79 -3.57 6.64
CA ILE A 95 -2.10 -3.00 6.28
C ILE A 95 -3.22 -3.89 6.86
N GLY A 96 -3.18 -5.19 6.57
CA GLY A 96 -4.18 -6.14 7.04
C GLY A 96 -4.31 -6.16 8.56
N ARG A 97 -3.19 -6.06 9.29
CA ARG A 97 -3.21 -5.96 10.75
C ARG A 97 -3.94 -4.70 11.24
N VAL A 98 -3.69 -3.54 10.65
CA VAL A 98 -4.35 -2.27 11.03
C VAL A 98 -5.83 -2.31 10.68
N VAL A 99 -6.19 -2.78 9.48
CA VAL A 99 -7.59 -2.91 9.04
C VAL A 99 -8.35 -3.87 9.94
N PHE A 100 -7.75 -5.02 10.27
CA PHE A 100 -8.35 -5.97 11.20
C PHE A 100 -8.57 -5.35 12.58
N GLN A 101 -7.58 -4.64 13.13
CA GLN A 101 -7.73 -3.97 14.42
C GLN A 101 -8.81 -2.89 14.41
N SER A 102 -8.92 -2.13 13.32
CA SER A 102 -9.96 -1.11 13.12
C SER A 102 -11.34 -1.74 13.07
N TYR A 103 -11.48 -2.80 12.28
CA TYR A 103 -12.72 -3.60 12.21
C TYR A 103 -13.12 -4.10 13.60
N TRP A 104 -12.22 -4.74 14.34
CA TRP A 104 -12.53 -5.22 15.70
C TRP A 104 -12.96 -4.12 16.67
N ALA A 105 -12.36 -2.92 16.58
CA ALA A 105 -12.75 -1.79 17.40
C ALA A 105 -14.20 -1.34 17.12
N GLU A 106 -14.69 -1.47 15.89
CA GLU A 106 -16.09 -1.17 15.55
C GLU A 106 -17.08 -2.19 16.12
N PHE A 107 -16.64 -3.44 16.36
CA PHE A 107 -17.46 -4.50 16.97
C PHE A 107 -17.55 -4.44 18.50
N MET A 108 -16.94 -3.45 19.16
CA MET A 108 -17.13 -3.24 20.60
C MET A 108 -18.61 -2.95 20.92
N SER A 109 -19.06 -3.38 22.11
CA SER A 109 -20.41 -3.09 22.60
C SER A 109 -20.66 -1.58 22.71
N ASP A 110 -21.92 -1.18 22.59
CA ASP A 110 -22.29 0.23 22.66
C ASP A 110 -21.97 0.86 24.02
N GLU A 111 -21.97 0.06 25.09
CA GLU A 111 -21.53 0.47 26.42
C GLU A 111 -20.04 0.82 26.44
N LEU A 112 -19.17 -0.04 25.89
CA LEU A 112 -17.73 0.23 25.81
C LEU A 112 -17.43 1.45 24.92
N LYS A 113 -18.18 1.62 23.82
CA LYS A 113 -18.09 2.82 22.98
C LYS A 113 -18.47 4.09 23.75
N ARG A 114 -19.47 4.01 24.63
CA ARG A 114 -19.86 5.12 25.50
C ARG A 114 -18.79 5.42 26.55
N ILE A 115 -18.26 4.39 27.22
CA ILE A 115 -17.15 4.54 28.19
C ILE A 115 -15.94 5.19 27.52
N HIS A 116 -15.60 4.77 26.29
CA HIS A 116 -14.54 5.39 25.50
C HIS A 116 -14.80 6.88 25.28
N ALA A 117 -16.00 7.23 24.83
CA ALA A 117 -16.37 8.61 24.53
C ALA A 117 -16.38 9.52 25.77
N GLU A 118 -16.77 9.01 26.93
CA GLU A 118 -16.90 9.78 28.17
C GLU A 118 -15.57 9.90 28.94
N HIS A 119 -14.77 8.83 28.99
CA HIS A 119 -13.61 8.74 29.89
C HIS A 119 -12.27 8.64 29.16
N PHE A 120 -12.25 8.23 27.89
CA PHE A 120 -11.04 7.97 27.10
C PHE A 120 -11.00 8.74 25.79
N PHE A 121 -11.65 9.91 25.71
CA PHE A 121 -11.74 10.71 24.48
C PHE A 121 -10.39 11.11 23.87
N GLY A 122 -9.31 11.15 24.66
CA GLY A 122 -7.95 11.42 24.19
C GLY A 122 -7.19 10.20 23.64
N MET A 123 -7.76 9.00 23.75
CA MET A 123 -7.20 7.75 23.24
C MET A 123 -7.89 7.35 21.93
N ASP A 124 -7.14 6.86 20.95
CA ASP A 124 -7.74 6.33 19.73
C ASP A 124 -8.61 5.10 20.02
N ARG A 125 -9.70 4.92 19.26
CA ARG A 125 -10.64 3.81 19.44
C ARG A 125 -9.96 2.44 19.30
N ILE A 126 -8.96 2.34 18.41
CA ILE A 126 -8.22 1.09 18.19
C ILE A 126 -7.36 0.78 19.41
N ASP A 127 -6.74 1.79 20.02
CA ASP A 127 -5.92 1.61 21.21
C ASP A 127 -6.78 1.30 22.44
N PHE A 128 -7.95 1.91 22.56
CA PHE A 128 -8.94 1.53 23.57
C PHE A 128 -9.41 0.08 23.37
N ALA A 129 -9.71 -0.34 22.14
CA ALA A 129 -10.10 -1.73 21.86
C ALA A 129 -8.99 -2.72 22.22
N LYS A 130 -7.72 -2.39 21.99
CA LYS A 130 -6.59 -3.20 22.44
C LYS A 130 -6.54 -3.27 23.97
N LEU A 131 -6.76 -2.16 24.66
CA LEU A 131 -6.76 -2.07 26.11
C LEU A 131 -7.88 -2.94 26.71
N VAL A 132 -9.10 -2.80 26.22
CA VAL A 132 -10.25 -3.62 26.63
C VAL A 132 -9.96 -5.11 26.40
N LYS A 133 -9.38 -5.47 25.26
CA LYS A 133 -9.02 -6.86 24.94
C LYS A 133 -8.00 -7.45 25.93
N MET A 134 -7.15 -6.63 26.54
CA MET A 134 -6.18 -7.05 27.55
C MET A 134 -6.71 -6.97 28.98
N GLY A 135 -7.84 -6.29 29.20
CA GLY A 135 -8.45 -6.07 30.51
C GLY A 135 -9.37 -7.21 30.93
N ILE A 136 -9.68 -7.25 32.23
CA ILE A 136 -10.70 -8.11 32.82
C ILE A 136 -11.91 -7.23 33.11
N GLN A 137 -13.09 -7.67 32.68
CA GLN A 137 -14.35 -7.00 33.00
C GLN A 137 -14.99 -7.72 34.19
N GLU A 138 -15.16 -6.99 35.30
CA GLU A 138 -15.87 -7.48 36.49
C GLU A 138 -17.15 -6.65 36.68
N THR A 139 -18.21 -7.30 37.17
CA THR A 139 -19.48 -6.66 37.51
C THR A 139 -19.64 -6.78 39.02
N TYR A 140 -19.88 -5.65 39.69
CA TYR A 140 -20.06 -5.58 41.13
C TYR A 140 -21.51 -5.26 41.47
N GLU A 141 -22.04 -5.86 42.54
CA GLU A 141 -23.35 -5.51 43.07
C GLU A 141 -23.26 -4.34 44.07
N PRO A 142 -24.37 -3.63 44.36
CA PRO A 142 -24.36 -2.58 45.36
C PRO A 142 -24.02 -3.13 46.75
N GLY A 143 -22.81 -2.85 47.25
CA GLY A 143 -22.34 -3.27 48.57
C GLY A 143 -21.17 -4.26 48.55
N ASP A 144 -20.71 -4.69 47.37
CA ASP A 144 -19.39 -5.31 47.18
C ASP A 144 -18.23 -4.30 47.31
#